data_AF-A0A519VCN4-F1
#
_entry.id   AF-A0A519VCN4-F1
#
_cell.length_a   1.000
_cell.length_b   1.000
_cell.length_c   1.000
_cell.angle_alpha   90.00
_cell.angle_beta   90.00
_cell.angle_gamma   90.00
#
_symmetry.space_group_name_H-M   'P 1'
#
loop_
_entity.id
_entity.type
_entity.pdbx_description
1 polymer ?
#
loop_
_entity_poly.entity_id
_entity_poly.type
_entity_poly.pdbx_seq_one_letter_code
_entity_poly.pdbx_strand_id
1 'polypeptide(L)'
;MVVIFSRHKYYRHLVVELAIVEVSKNGKLKNPIQVLDPLDLVWKTEKQDELKFYTGISRFKNSYNEGRNESDLAALKAIATNPLNLDFYLHDEKINSTVNANSVVKIQLSILKVNLELNVDERGDSFAISGLLHLNGKTYDLEDIKLRFHYFVEIKNQLHLIANPYVLSVIDFFKQHQNNLVIERSEYEEFQQDILAKVEEKIKINYAYLKPATKKQIEEQGFDLENEQIIYLTESEDFVLLTPV
;
A
#
# COMPACT_ATOMS: atom_id res chain seq x y z
N MET A 1 -16.27 -3.55 -24.92
CA MET A 1 -15.19 -4.36 -24.31
C MET A 1 -15.09 -3.97 -22.85
N VAL A 2 -14.80 -4.92 -21.98
CA VAL A 2 -14.69 -4.72 -20.53
C VAL A 2 -13.52 -5.55 -20.00
N VAL A 3 -13.03 -5.19 -18.81
CA VAL A 3 -12.03 -5.98 -18.09
C VAL A 3 -12.66 -6.58 -16.84
N ILE A 4 -12.44 -7.88 -16.64
CA ILE A 4 -13.02 -8.64 -15.53
C ILE A 4 -11.88 -9.14 -14.64
N PHE A 5 -11.96 -8.80 -13.36
CA PHE A 5 -11.12 -9.31 -12.29
C PHE A 5 -11.83 -10.48 -11.64
N SER A 6 -11.19 -11.64 -11.60
CA SER A 6 -11.72 -12.85 -10.99
C SER A 6 -10.61 -13.58 -10.23
N ARG A 7 -10.98 -14.69 -9.61
CA ARG A 7 -10.04 -15.56 -8.92
C ARG A 7 -10.00 -16.89 -9.64
N HIS A 8 -8.80 -17.44 -9.80
CA HIS A 8 -8.69 -18.79 -10.32
C HIS A 8 -9.34 -19.78 -9.35
N LYS A 9 -10.19 -20.68 -9.88
CA LYS A 9 -11.02 -21.60 -9.08
C LYS A 9 -10.23 -22.46 -8.10
N TYR A 10 -9.05 -22.94 -8.50
CA TYR A 10 -8.22 -23.86 -7.71
C TYR A 10 -7.12 -23.14 -6.93
N TYR A 11 -6.19 -22.50 -7.65
CA TYR A 11 -5.04 -21.81 -7.06
C TYR A 11 -5.34 -20.47 -6.40
N ARG A 12 -6.56 -19.95 -6.54
CA ARG A 12 -7.00 -18.77 -5.80
C ARG A 12 -6.14 -17.51 -6.06
N HIS A 13 -5.38 -17.44 -7.16
CA HIS A 13 -4.67 -16.24 -7.61
C HIS A 13 -5.57 -15.30 -8.42
N LEU A 14 -5.08 -14.07 -8.66
CA LEU A 14 -5.75 -13.08 -9.50
C LEU A 14 -5.79 -13.53 -10.96
N VAL A 15 -6.97 -13.51 -11.56
CA VAL A 15 -7.16 -13.63 -13.00
C VAL A 15 -7.74 -12.33 -13.53
N VAL A 16 -7.17 -11.83 -14.63
CA VAL A 16 -7.68 -10.65 -15.33
C VAL A 16 -7.97 -11.03 -16.78
N GLU A 17 -9.21 -10.83 -17.20
CA GLU A 17 -9.69 -11.18 -18.53
C GLU A 17 -10.21 -9.95 -19.25
N LEU A 18 -9.96 -9.91 -20.56
CA LEU A 18 -10.55 -8.93 -21.47
C LEU A 18 -11.73 -9.59 -22.17
N ALA A 19 -12.89 -8.93 -22.22
CA ALA A 19 -14.09 -9.53 -22.81
C ALA A 19 -14.90 -8.57 -23.69
N ILE A 20 -15.54 -9.12 -24.72
CA ILE A 20 -16.64 -8.49 -25.44
C ILE A 20 -17.94 -9.00 -24.84
N VAL A 21 -18.83 -8.06 -24.55
CA VAL A 21 -20.10 -8.32 -23.91
C VAL A 21 -21.12 -7.26 -24.31
N GLU A 22 -22.36 -7.68 -24.52
CA GLU A 22 -23.46 -6.75 -24.71
C GLU A 22 -23.90 -6.14 -23.38
N VAL A 23 -24.29 -4.86 -23.43
CA VAL A 23 -24.83 -4.14 -22.27
C VAL A 23 -26.31 -3.89 -22.49
N SER A 24 -27.13 -4.20 -21.49
CA SER A 24 -28.55 -3.88 -21.47
C SER A 24 -28.78 -2.36 -21.38
N LYS A 25 -30.01 -1.91 -21.68
CA LYS A 25 -30.40 -0.50 -21.54
C LYS A 25 -30.21 0.05 -20.12
N ASN A 26 -30.18 -0.83 -19.12
CA ASN A 26 -30.01 -0.48 -17.71
C ASN A 26 -28.54 -0.60 -17.24
N GLY A 27 -27.59 -0.80 -18.16
CA GLY A 27 -26.15 -0.85 -17.85
C GLY A 27 -25.64 -2.21 -17.34
N LYS A 28 -26.50 -3.23 -17.20
CA LYS A 28 -26.07 -4.58 -16.83
C LYS A 28 -25.52 -5.34 -18.03
N LEU A 29 -24.47 -6.13 -17.81
CA LEU A 29 -23.94 -7.05 -18.81
C LEU A 29 -24.97 -8.12 -19.17
N LYS A 30 -24.87 -8.68 -20.38
CA LYS A 30 -25.67 -9.83 -20.84
C LYS A 30 -24.76 -11.03 -21.12
N ASN A 31 -25.35 -12.22 -21.07
CA ASN A 31 -24.68 -13.43 -21.54
C ASN A 31 -24.90 -13.63 -23.05
N PRO A 32 -23.97 -14.29 -23.76
CA PRO A 32 -22.68 -14.79 -23.27
C PRO A 32 -21.61 -13.68 -23.15
N ILE A 33 -20.70 -13.83 -22.19
CA ILE A 33 -19.47 -13.03 -22.10
C ILE A 33 -18.42 -13.72 -22.97
N GLN A 34 -17.94 -13.04 -24.02
CA GLN A 34 -16.91 -13.58 -24.90
C GLN A 34 -15.53 -13.07 -24.47
N VAL A 35 -14.73 -13.96 -23.87
CA VAL A 35 -13.34 -13.65 -23.49
C VAL A 35 -12.48 -13.55 -24.75
N LEU A 36 -11.65 -12.52 -24.81
CA LEU A 36 -10.68 -12.26 -25.87
C LEU A 36 -9.28 -12.71 -25.46
N ASP A 37 -8.43 -12.99 -26.44
CA ASP A 37 -6.99 -13.02 -26.21
C ASP A 37 -6.42 -11.59 -26.33
N PRO A 38 -5.84 -11.02 -25.26
CA PRO A 38 -5.22 -9.70 -25.33
C PRO A 38 -4.06 -9.64 -26.33
N LEU A 39 -3.35 -10.76 -26.56
CA LEU A 39 -2.20 -10.78 -27.48
C LEU A 39 -2.62 -10.60 -28.94
N ASP A 40 -3.84 -10.98 -29.31
CA ASP A 40 -4.38 -10.71 -30.66
C ASP A 40 -4.58 -9.21 -30.91
N LEU A 41 -4.72 -8.41 -29.85
CA LEU A 41 -4.91 -6.96 -29.93
C LEU A 41 -3.59 -6.20 -29.89
N VAL A 42 -2.54 -6.79 -29.32
CA VAL A 42 -1.17 -6.22 -29.34
C VAL A 42 -0.72 -5.95 -30.78
N TRP A 43 -1.01 -6.87 -31.69
CA TRP A 43 -0.68 -6.73 -33.12
C TRP A 43 -1.51 -5.66 -33.86
N LYS A 44 -2.56 -5.11 -33.23
CA LYS A 44 -3.49 -4.15 -33.82
C LYS A 44 -3.30 -2.73 -33.30
N THR A 45 -2.32 -2.50 -32.43
CA THR A 45 -2.03 -1.19 -31.86
C THR A 45 -0.56 -0.85 -31.93
N GLU A 46 -0.25 0.42 -32.18
CA GLU A 46 1.11 0.96 -32.14
C GLU A 46 1.32 1.84 -30.89
N LYS A 47 0.28 2.07 -30.08
CA LYS A 47 0.39 2.93 -28.90
C LYS A 47 1.02 2.17 -27.74
N GLN A 48 2.12 2.71 -27.23
CA GLN A 48 2.89 2.08 -26.15
C GLN A 48 2.05 1.73 -24.91
N ASP A 49 1.13 2.62 -24.51
CA ASP A 49 0.32 2.39 -23.31
C ASP A 49 -0.75 1.30 -23.52
N GLU A 50 -1.32 1.21 -24.72
CA GLU A 50 -2.24 0.12 -25.08
C GLU A 50 -1.50 -1.23 -25.14
N LEU A 51 -0.28 -1.25 -25.69
CA LEU A 51 0.59 -2.44 -25.67
C LEU A 51 0.86 -2.91 -24.23
N LYS A 52 1.24 -1.99 -23.34
CA LYS A 52 1.45 -2.30 -21.91
C LYS A 52 0.18 -2.79 -21.22
N PHE A 53 -0.97 -2.21 -21.56
CA PHE A 53 -2.27 -2.63 -21.02
C PHE A 53 -2.62 -4.07 -21.43
N TYR A 54 -2.55 -4.40 -22.72
CA TYR A 54 -2.88 -5.75 -23.21
C TYR A 54 -1.89 -6.81 -22.72
N THR A 55 -0.60 -6.52 -22.77
CA THR A 55 0.44 -7.43 -22.22
C THR A 55 0.29 -7.62 -20.72
N GLY A 56 -0.09 -6.56 -19.99
CA GLY A 56 -0.44 -6.60 -18.59
C GLY A 56 -1.60 -7.55 -18.29
N ILE A 57 -2.71 -7.48 -19.05
CA ILE A 57 -3.84 -8.41 -18.91
C ILE A 57 -3.40 -9.84 -19.21
N SER A 58 -2.68 -10.06 -20.31
CA SER A 58 -2.23 -11.40 -20.71
C SER A 58 -1.40 -12.09 -19.62
N ARG A 59 -0.64 -11.32 -18.83
CA ARG A 59 0.17 -11.85 -17.73
C ARG A 59 -0.69 -12.55 -16.67
N PHE A 60 -1.89 -12.05 -16.38
CA PHE A 60 -2.78 -12.60 -15.35
C PHE A 60 -3.79 -13.64 -15.90
N LYS A 61 -3.76 -13.97 -17.19
CA LYS A 61 -4.62 -15.01 -17.78
C LYS A 61 -4.20 -16.42 -17.35
N ASN A 62 -2.88 -16.67 -17.26
CA ASN A 62 -2.29 -17.98 -16.98
C ASN A 62 -1.13 -17.91 -15.95
N SER A 63 -1.15 -16.94 -15.03
CA SER A 63 -0.07 -16.81 -14.04
C SER A 63 -0.18 -17.92 -12.99
N TYR A 64 0.66 -18.95 -13.11
CA TYR A 64 0.83 -19.99 -12.08
C TYR A 64 1.77 -19.56 -10.95
N ASN A 65 2.25 -18.32 -10.95
CA ASN A 65 3.20 -17.85 -9.95
C ASN A 65 2.48 -17.63 -8.62
N GLU A 66 2.79 -18.48 -7.64
CA GLU A 66 2.44 -18.30 -6.25
C GLU A 66 3.37 -17.23 -5.64
N GLY A 67 3.00 -15.95 -5.76
CA GLY A 67 3.71 -14.88 -5.08
C GLY A 67 3.62 -13.53 -5.78
N ARG A 68 3.95 -12.46 -5.03
CA ARG A 68 4.09 -11.12 -5.60
C ARG A 68 5.47 -10.98 -6.20
N ASN A 69 5.55 -10.50 -7.44
CA ASN A 69 6.82 -10.09 -8.05
C ASN A 69 6.70 -8.67 -8.61
N GLU A 70 7.83 -7.98 -8.79
CA GLU A 70 7.84 -6.58 -9.25
C GLU A 70 7.18 -6.39 -10.62
N SER A 71 7.29 -7.41 -11.49
CA SER A 71 6.74 -7.34 -12.83
C SER A 71 5.21 -7.51 -12.85
N ASP A 72 4.61 -8.14 -11.83
CA ASP A 72 3.16 -8.16 -11.60
C ASP A 72 2.66 -6.75 -11.24
N LEU A 73 3.39 -6.01 -10.39
CA LEU A 73 3.02 -4.63 -10.05
C LEU A 73 3.10 -3.71 -11.27
N ALA A 74 4.13 -3.85 -12.10
CA ALA A 74 4.23 -3.08 -13.34
C ALA A 74 3.05 -3.37 -14.29
N ALA A 75 2.65 -4.64 -14.44
CA ALA A 75 1.49 -5.04 -15.22
C ALA A 75 0.18 -4.47 -14.65
N LEU A 76 -0.03 -4.56 -13.34
CA LEU A 76 -1.24 -4.02 -12.69
C LEU A 76 -1.31 -2.49 -12.79
N LYS A 77 -0.17 -1.79 -12.73
CA LYS A 77 -0.12 -0.33 -12.98
C LYS A 77 -0.58 -0.01 -14.40
N ALA A 78 -0.09 -0.75 -15.40
CA ALA A 78 -0.50 -0.56 -16.79
C ALA A 78 -2.02 -0.80 -16.97
N ILE A 79 -2.57 -1.84 -16.34
CA ILE A 79 -4.02 -2.11 -16.33
C ILE A 79 -4.78 -0.95 -15.66
N ALA A 80 -4.31 -0.48 -14.49
CA ALA A 80 -4.97 0.57 -13.72
C ALA A 80 -4.95 1.95 -14.41
N THR A 81 -3.96 2.23 -15.26
CA THR A 81 -3.93 3.44 -16.11
C THR A 81 -5.08 3.45 -17.12
N ASN A 82 -5.52 2.28 -17.59
CA ASN A 82 -6.69 2.11 -18.46
C ASN A 82 -6.73 3.06 -19.67
N PRO A 83 -5.74 3.02 -20.59
CA PRO A 83 -5.66 3.94 -21.73
C PRO A 83 -6.86 3.83 -22.68
N LEU A 84 -7.58 2.70 -22.64
CA LEU A 84 -8.76 2.42 -23.45
C LEU A 84 -10.07 2.87 -22.78
N ASN A 85 -10.00 3.40 -21.56
CA ASN A 85 -11.15 3.83 -20.75
C ASN A 85 -12.27 2.77 -20.65
N LEU A 86 -11.87 1.50 -20.47
CA LEU A 86 -12.80 0.38 -20.37
C LEU A 86 -13.42 0.32 -18.97
N ASP A 87 -14.63 -0.22 -18.91
CA ASP A 87 -15.27 -0.53 -17.65
C ASP A 87 -14.61 -1.75 -16.99
N PHE A 88 -14.39 -1.65 -15.69
CA PHE A 88 -13.88 -2.73 -14.84
C PHE A 88 -15.01 -3.43 -14.10
N TYR A 89 -14.93 -4.74 -14.04
CA TYR A 89 -15.86 -5.60 -13.33
C TYR A 89 -15.11 -6.55 -12.40
N LEU A 90 -15.75 -6.91 -11.30
CA LEU A 90 -15.24 -7.84 -10.31
C LEU A 90 -16.20 -9.01 -10.17
N HIS A 91 -15.68 -10.22 -10.27
CA HIS A 91 -16.43 -11.45 -10.06
C HIS A 91 -16.77 -11.64 -8.58
N ASP A 92 -18.02 -11.96 -8.32
CA ASP A 92 -18.57 -12.37 -7.03
C ASP A 92 -18.85 -13.87 -7.03
N GLU A 93 -17.89 -14.62 -6.49
CA GLU A 93 -17.94 -16.08 -6.34
C GLU A 93 -19.11 -16.55 -5.48
N LYS A 94 -19.67 -15.69 -4.61
CA LYS A 94 -20.84 -16.05 -3.78
C LYS A 94 -22.11 -16.16 -4.61
N ILE A 95 -22.21 -15.40 -5.70
CA ILE A 95 -23.35 -15.46 -6.62
C ILE A 95 -23.21 -16.66 -7.56
N ASN A 96 -22.02 -16.87 -8.12
CA ASN A 96 -21.74 -18.04 -8.94
C ASN A 96 -20.24 -18.35 -8.96
N SER A 97 -19.88 -19.63 -8.89
CA SER A 97 -18.49 -20.09 -9.03
C SER A 97 -17.85 -19.78 -10.39
N THR A 98 -18.64 -19.52 -11.43
CA THR A 98 -18.16 -19.14 -12.77
C THR A 98 -18.49 -17.69 -13.09
N VAL A 99 -17.63 -17.07 -13.89
CA VAL A 99 -17.83 -15.72 -14.42
C VAL A 99 -18.99 -15.75 -15.42
N ASN A 100 -20.02 -14.96 -15.15
CA ASN A 100 -21.13 -14.70 -16.06
C ASN A 100 -21.73 -13.32 -15.75
N ALA A 101 -22.66 -12.86 -16.59
CA ALA A 101 -23.23 -11.52 -16.47
C ALA A 101 -23.90 -11.20 -15.11
N ASN A 102 -24.40 -12.22 -14.40
CA ASN A 102 -25.05 -12.04 -13.10
C ASN A 102 -24.06 -12.09 -11.93
N SER A 103 -22.90 -12.72 -12.10
CA SER A 103 -21.88 -12.87 -11.06
C SER A 103 -20.80 -11.77 -11.11
N VAL A 104 -20.96 -10.75 -11.95
CA VAL A 104 -19.98 -9.65 -12.05
C VAL A 104 -20.60 -8.31 -11.68
N VAL A 105 -19.84 -7.52 -10.93
CA VAL A 105 -20.25 -6.20 -10.45
C VAL A 105 -19.28 -5.16 -10.97
N LYS A 106 -19.81 -4.05 -11.51
CA LYS A 106 -18.98 -2.93 -11.96
C LYS A 106 -18.25 -2.31 -10.78
N ILE A 107 -16.96 -2.07 -10.95
CA ILE A 107 -16.09 -1.44 -9.96
C ILE A 107 -15.35 -0.26 -10.56
N GLN A 108 -14.81 0.58 -9.68
CA GLN A 108 -13.80 1.57 -10.08
C GLN A 108 -12.43 1.07 -9.69
N LEU A 109 -11.48 1.23 -10.60
CA LEU A 109 -10.08 0.89 -10.38
C LEU A 109 -9.28 2.18 -10.30
N SER A 110 -8.39 2.28 -9.32
CA SER A 110 -7.48 3.42 -9.20
C SER A 110 -6.15 2.98 -8.61
N ILE A 111 -5.11 3.77 -8.86
CA ILE A 111 -3.82 3.60 -8.19
C ILE A 111 -3.90 4.32 -6.85
N LEU A 112 -3.59 3.59 -5.77
CA LEU A 112 -3.57 4.13 -4.42
C LEU A 112 -2.47 5.20 -4.33
N LYS A 113 -2.86 6.43 -3.98
CA LYS A 113 -1.90 7.45 -3.57
C LYS A 113 -1.39 7.05 -2.19
N VAL A 114 -0.10 6.74 -2.12
CA VAL A 114 0.53 6.26 -0.89
C VAL A 114 0.42 7.31 0.19
N ASN A 115 -0.33 6.99 1.24
CA ASN A 115 -0.39 7.76 2.47
C ASN A 115 -0.71 6.79 3.61
N LEU A 116 0.28 5.98 3.95
CA LEU A 116 0.27 5.07 5.09
C LEU A 116 1.04 5.74 6.22
N GLU A 117 0.55 5.58 7.44
CA GLU A 117 1.18 6.08 8.65
C GLU A 117 1.22 4.96 9.69
N LEU A 118 2.31 4.87 10.45
CA LEU A 118 2.40 4.01 11.63
C LEU A 118 2.37 4.88 12.88
N ASN A 119 1.64 4.43 13.91
CA ASN A 119 1.65 5.06 15.23
C ASN A 119 2.23 4.10 16.24
N VAL A 120 3.13 4.59 17.08
CA VAL A 120 3.72 3.85 18.19
C VAL A 120 3.30 4.49 19.50
N ASP A 121 2.50 3.75 20.27
CA ASP A 121 2.00 4.15 21.58
C ASP A 121 2.74 3.40 22.68
N GLU A 122 3.35 4.14 23.60
CA GLU A 122 3.98 3.58 24.80
C GLU A 122 2.89 3.24 25.84
N ARG A 123 2.87 1.98 26.30
CA ARG A 123 1.86 1.43 27.22
C ARG A 123 2.53 0.64 28.34
N GLY A 124 2.98 1.34 29.38
CA GLY A 124 3.62 0.73 30.54
C GLY A 124 4.85 -0.09 30.14
N ASP A 125 4.75 -1.42 30.19
CA ASP A 125 5.85 -2.34 29.87
C ASP A 125 5.89 -2.76 28.39
N SER A 126 5.10 -2.13 27.52
CA SER A 126 4.99 -2.48 26.11
C SER A 126 4.82 -1.27 25.21
N PHE A 127 5.02 -1.48 23.91
CA PHE A 127 4.72 -0.53 22.84
C PHE A 127 3.69 -1.15 21.90
N ALA A 128 2.57 -0.46 21.72
CA ALA A 128 1.55 -0.83 20.75
C ALA A 128 1.80 -0.09 19.44
N ILE A 129 1.81 -0.84 18.34
CA ILE A 129 2.06 -0.29 17.02
C ILE A 129 0.81 -0.51 16.17
N SER A 130 0.26 0.56 15.63
CA SER A 130 -0.91 0.54 14.73
C SER A 130 -0.58 1.16 13.39
N GLY A 131 -1.32 0.78 12.35
CA GLY A 131 -1.17 1.32 11.01
C GLY A 131 -2.44 1.98 10.53
N LEU A 132 -2.31 3.17 9.94
CA LEU A 132 -3.42 3.97 9.42
C LEU A 132 -3.21 4.23 7.93
N LEU A 133 -4.17 3.82 7.10
CA LEU A 133 -4.21 4.20 5.69
C LEU A 133 -5.10 5.42 5.50
N HIS A 134 -4.53 6.49 4.97
CA HIS A 134 -5.26 7.68 4.56
C HIS A 134 -5.62 7.59 3.08
N LEU A 135 -6.91 7.60 2.78
CA LEU A 135 -7.42 7.50 1.42
C LEU A 135 -8.64 8.41 1.25
N ASN A 136 -8.56 9.31 0.27
CA ASN A 136 -9.62 10.27 -0.08
C ASN A 136 -10.13 11.09 1.11
N GLY A 137 -9.22 11.54 1.98
CA GLY A 137 -9.54 12.35 3.16
C GLY A 137 -10.17 11.56 4.32
N LYS A 138 -10.20 10.23 4.22
CA LYS A 138 -10.62 9.32 5.30
C LYS A 138 -9.43 8.52 5.78
N THR A 139 -9.46 8.17 7.05
CA THR A 139 -8.47 7.32 7.70
C THR A 139 -9.11 5.96 7.97
N TYR A 140 -8.40 4.90 7.64
CA TYR A 140 -8.81 3.52 7.87
C TYR A 140 -7.72 2.82 8.66
N ASP A 141 -8.10 2.09 9.70
CA ASP A 141 -7.17 1.20 10.38
C ASP A 141 -6.76 0.05 9.43
N LEU A 142 -5.49 -0.35 9.44
CA LEU A 142 -5.02 -1.51 8.68
C LEU A 142 -5.79 -2.79 9.07
N GLU A 143 -6.31 -2.88 10.30
CA GLU A 143 -7.17 -3.97 10.73
C GLU A 143 -8.44 -4.08 9.87
N ASP A 144 -9.10 -2.94 9.64
CA ASP A 144 -10.38 -2.84 8.92
C ASP A 144 -10.24 -2.96 7.39
N ILE A 145 -9.02 -2.87 6.88
CA ILE A 145 -8.79 -2.92 5.43
C ILE A 145 -8.92 -4.34 4.91
N LYS A 146 -9.79 -4.47 3.90
CA LYS A 146 -9.95 -5.70 3.12
C LYS A 146 -8.96 -5.69 1.96
N LEU A 147 -7.95 -6.55 2.04
CA LEU A 147 -7.08 -6.84 0.91
C LEU A 147 -7.77 -7.79 -0.07
N ARG A 148 -7.70 -7.46 -1.35
CA ARG A 148 -8.18 -8.29 -2.45
C ARG A 148 -7.03 -8.64 -3.37
N PHE A 149 -6.91 -9.93 -3.67
CA PHE A 149 -5.88 -10.48 -4.55
C PHE A 149 -4.45 -10.08 -4.18
N HIS A 150 -4.20 -9.78 -2.91
CA HIS A 150 -2.91 -9.35 -2.39
C HIS A 150 -2.41 -7.98 -2.93
N TYR A 151 -3.01 -7.38 -3.95
CA TYR A 151 -2.52 -6.12 -4.54
C TYR A 151 -3.42 -4.92 -4.28
N PHE A 152 -4.67 -5.16 -3.91
CA PHE A 152 -5.70 -4.14 -3.85
C PHE A 152 -6.26 -3.96 -2.46
N VAL A 153 -6.48 -2.71 -2.08
CA VAL A 153 -7.39 -2.35 -0.99
C VAL A 153 -8.80 -2.22 -1.57
N GLU A 154 -9.75 -3.00 -1.06
CA GLU A 154 -11.16 -2.92 -1.43
C GLU A 154 -11.91 -2.01 -0.47
N ILE A 155 -12.49 -0.92 -0.99
CA ILE A 155 -13.35 -0.03 -0.23
C ILE A 155 -14.63 0.20 -1.02
N LYS A 156 -15.76 -0.25 -0.47
CA LYS A 156 -17.06 -0.24 -1.16
C LYS A 156 -16.95 -0.95 -2.53
N ASN A 157 -17.24 -0.26 -3.63
CA ASN A 157 -17.14 -0.77 -5.00
C ASN A 157 -15.87 -0.30 -5.72
N GLN A 158 -14.81 0.02 -4.97
CA GLN A 158 -13.53 0.49 -5.52
C GLN A 158 -12.41 -0.48 -5.15
N LEU A 159 -11.55 -0.76 -6.12
CA LEU A 159 -10.25 -1.40 -5.89
C LEU A 159 -9.15 -0.36 -6.06
N HIS A 160 -8.32 -0.21 -5.03
CA HIS A 160 -7.17 0.68 -5.03
C HIS A 160 -5.89 -0.14 -5.10
N LEU A 161 -5.17 -0.07 -6.22
CA LEU A 161 -3.91 -0.78 -6.41
C LEU A 161 -2.85 -0.17 -5.50
N ILE A 162 -2.29 -0.97 -4.60
CA ILE A 162 -1.12 -0.57 -3.82
C ILE A 162 0.12 -0.72 -4.73
N ALA A 163 0.46 0.38 -5.39
CA ALA A 163 1.55 0.43 -6.38
C ALA A 163 2.96 0.44 -5.77
N ASN A 164 3.08 0.66 -4.47
CA ASN A 164 4.35 0.74 -3.74
C ASN A 164 4.61 -0.59 -3.02
N PRO A 165 5.69 -1.32 -3.37
CA PRO A 165 6.01 -2.61 -2.76
C PRO A 165 6.30 -2.50 -1.26
N TYR A 166 6.87 -1.40 -0.77
CA TYR A 166 7.11 -1.21 0.66
C TYR A 166 5.81 -1.14 1.46
N VAL A 167 4.82 -0.41 0.95
CA VAL A 167 3.48 -0.33 1.58
C VAL A 167 2.81 -1.69 1.61
N LEU A 168 2.93 -2.46 0.52
CA LEU A 168 2.45 -3.84 0.46
C LEU A 168 3.10 -4.73 1.53
N SER A 169 4.43 -4.66 1.68
CA SER A 169 5.17 -5.43 2.69
C SER A 169 4.76 -5.06 4.11
N VAL A 170 4.53 -3.77 4.38
CA VAL A 170 4.04 -3.33 5.71
C VAL A 170 2.64 -3.86 5.97
N ILE A 171 1.70 -3.74 5.03
CA ILE A 171 0.35 -4.28 5.23
C ILE A 171 0.38 -5.80 5.46
N ASP A 172 1.21 -6.54 4.71
CA ASP A 172 1.37 -7.99 4.92
C ASP A 172 1.89 -8.32 6.30
N PHE A 173 2.91 -7.60 6.75
CA PHE A 173 3.49 -7.78 8.08
C PHE A 173 2.42 -7.60 9.17
N PHE A 174 1.65 -6.52 9.13
CA PHE A 174 0.56 -6.32 10.09
C PHE A 174 -0.50 -7.43 10.01
N LYS A 175 -0.89 -7.87 8.81
CA LYS A 175 -1.85 -8.97 8.65
C LYS A 175 -1.32 -10.30 9.19
N GLN A 176 -0.03 -10.59 9.08
CA GLN A 176 0.61 -11.78 9.66
C GLN A 176 0.56 -11.76 11.20
N HIS A 177 0.65 -10.57 11.80
CA HIS A 177 0.53 -10.34 13.25
C HIS A 177 -0.91 -10.02 13.69
N GLN A 178 -1.93 -10.45 12.93
CA GLN A 178 -3.35 -10.24 13.24
C GLN A 178 -3.75 -8.77 13.46
N ASN A 179 -2.97 -7.84 12.92
CA ASN A 179 -3.07 -6.38 13.14
C ASN A 179 -2.95 -5.94 14.60
N ASN A 180 -2.46 -6.82 15.49
CA ASN A 180 -2.25 -6.52 16.90
C ASN A 180 -0.75 -6.65 17.21
N LEU A 181 0.01 -5.62 16.87
CA LEU A 181 1.44 -5.59 17.09
C LEU A 181 1.75 -4.90 18.42
N VAL A 182 2.07 -5.71 19.42
CA VAL A 182 2.50 -5.25 20.75
C VAL A 182 3.88 -5.81 21.01
N ILE A 183 4.85 -4.94 21.28
CA ILE A 183 6.25 -5.29 21.52
C ILE A 183 6.59 -5.01 22.98
N GLU A 184 7.22 -5.96 23.67
CA GLU A 184 7.68 -5.74 25.04
C GLU A 184 8.79 -4.69 25.08
N ARG A 185 8.87 -3.91 26.16
CA ARG A 185 9.84 -2.82 26.28
C ARG A 185 11.29 -3.28 26.10
N SER A 186 11.64 -4.48 26.57
CA SER A 186 12.99 -5.06 26.44
C SER A 186 13.36 -5.37 25.00
N GLU A 187 12.39 -5.63 24.13
CA GLU A 187 12.59 -6.01 22.72
C GLU A 187 12.39 -4.81 21.78
N TYR A 188 11.81 -3.72 22.28
CA TYR A 188 11.44 -2.58 21.47
C TYR A 188 12.63 -1.86 20.85
N GLU A 189 13.75 -1.75 21.56
CA GLU A 189 14.95 -1.07 21.02
C GLU A 189 15.48 -1.80 19.77
N GLU A 190 15.58 -3.12 19.83
CA GLU A 190 15.98 -3.95 18.69
C GLU A 190 14.96 -3.84 17.55
N PHE A 191 13.66 -3.96 17.86
CA PHE A 191 12.60 -3.80 16.87
C PHE A 191 12.63 -2.42 16.18
N GLN A 192 12.87 -1.36 16.95
CA GLN A 192 12.93 0.01 16.43
C GLN A 192 14.11 0.21 15.49
N GLN A 193 15.29 -0.34 15.81
CA GLN A 193 16.48 -0.23 14.97
C GLN A 193 16.40 -1.11 13.72
N ASP A 194 15.91 -2.35 13.86
CA ASP A 194 15.92 -3.32 12.77
C ASP A 194 14.72 -3.22 11.83
N ILE A 195 13.57 -2.78 12.32
CA ILE A 195 12.33 -2.73 11.55
C ILE A 195 11.88 -1.29 11.33
N LEU A 196 11.58 -0.54 12.41
CA LEU A 196 10.97 0.78 12.26
C LEU A 196 11.89 1.77 11.54
N ALA A 197 13.19 1.79 11.84
CA ALA A 197 14.13 2.69 11.19
C ALA A 197 14.20 2.49 9.67
N LYS A 198 14.11 1.24 9.18
CA LYS A 198 14.10 0.92 7.74
C LYS A 198 12.80 1.35 7.07
N VAL A 199 11.68 1.30 7.80
CA VAL A 199 10.35 1.69 7.31
C VAL A 199 10.16 3.22 7.34
N GLU A 200 10.74 3.90 8.33
CA GLU A 200 10.65 5.35 8.56
C GLU A 200 11.17 6.17 7.36
N GLU A 201 12.11 5.62 6.58
CA GLU A 201 12.58 6.24 5.34
C GLU A 201 11.52 6.31 4.22
N LYS A 202 10.49 5.46 4.29
CA LYS A 202 9.50 5.26 3.21
C LYS A 202 8.08 5.63 3.63
N ILE A 203 7.78 5.54 4.92
CA ILE A 203 6.46 5.65 5.51
C ILE A 203 6.58 6.53 6.75
N LYS A 204 5.59 7.40 6.97
CA LYS A 204 5.56 8.27 8.14
C LYS A 204 5.31 7.43 9.40
N ILE A 205 6.09 7.65 10.44
CA ILE A 205 5.91 7.05 11.76
C ILE A 205 5.72 8.17 12.77
N ASN A 206 4.63 8.13 13.54
CA ASN A 206 4.45 8.99 14.70
C ASN A 206 4.75 8.18 15.96
N TYR A 207 5.55 8.78 16.84
CA TYR A 207 5.83 8.23 18.17
C TYR A 207 5.06 9.07 19.19
N ALA A 208 4.16 8.44 19.94
CA ALA A 208 3.40 9.10 21.02
C ALA A 208 4.21 9.18 22.34
N TYR A 209 5.53 9.20 22.24
CA TYR A 209 6.47 9.33 23.34
C TYR A 209 7.71 10.13 22.89
N LEU A 210 8.47 10.65 23.85
CA LEU A 210 9.73 11.34 23.57
C LEU A 210 10.77 10.32 23.12
N LYS A 211 11.04 10.29 21.81
CA LYS A 211 12.10 9.44 21.24
C LYS A 211 13.45 9.92 21.76
N PRO A 212 14.21 9.11 22.53
CA PRO A 212 15.57 9.47 22.89
C PRO A 212 16.41 9.60 21.61
N ALA A 213 17.33 10.57 21.59
CA ALA A 213 18.21 10.78 20.45
C ALA A 213 19.05 9.53 20.19
N THR A 214 19.23 9.15 18.92
CA THR A 214 20.13 8.04 18.56
C THR A 214 21.58 8.43 18.88
N LYS A 215 22.47 7.47 19.16
CA LYS A 215 23.89 7.74 19.46
C LYS A 215 24.55 8.65 18.41
N LYS A 216 24.26 8.40 17.14
CA LYS A 216 24.73 9.23 16.03
C LYS A 216 24.23 10.67 16.10
N GLN A 217 22.97 10.90 16.49
CA GLN A 217 22.42 12.25 16.65
C GLN A 217 22.99 12.95 17.88
N ILE A 218 23.27 12.21 18.96
CA ILE A 218 23.92 12.74 20.16
C ILE A 218 25.33 13.22 19.79
N GLU A 219 26.10 12.40 19.07
CA GLU A 219 27.45 12.74 18.58
C GLU A 219 27.43 13.90 17.58
N GLU A 220 26.54 13.89 16.58
CA GLU A 220 26.45 14.95 15.56
C GLU A 220 26.00 16.31 16.14
N GLN A 221 25.19 16.29 17.19
CA GLN A 221 24.69 17.51 17.85
C GLN A 221 25.58 17.95 19.01
N GLY A 222 26.67 17.21 19.29
CA GLY A 222 27.61 17.53 20.37
C GLY A 222 27.01 17.38 21.76
N PHE A 223 25.95 16.57 21.91
CA PHE A 223 25.35 16.25 23.21
C PHE A 223 26.15 15.20 23.99
N ASP A 224 27.17 14.60 23.36
CA ASP A 224 28.19 13.77 23.98
C ASP A 224 29.42 14.57 24.45
N LEU A 225 29.51 15.86 24.10
CA LEU A 225 30.58 16.73 24.57
C LEU A 225 30.40 17.03 26.05
N GLU A 226 31.51 17.17 26.79
CA GLU A 226 31.45 17.62 28.18
C GLU A 226 30.74 18.98 28.24
N ASN A 227 29.80 19.15 29.17
CA ASN A 227 29.17 20.45 29.41
C ASN A 227 30.26 21.46 29.78
N GLU A 228 30.57 22.37 28.86
CA GLU A 228 31.49 23.46 29.12
C GLU A 228 30.80 24.49 30.02
N GLN A 229 31.44 24.87 31.13
CA GLN A 229 30.93 25.93 31.99
C GLN A 229 31.08 27.28 31.28
N ILE A 230 29.96 27.96 31.04
CA ILE A 230 29.96 29.26 30.38
C ILE A 230 29.87 30.33 31.47
N ILE A 231 30.79 31.31 31.42
CA ILE A 231 30.71 32.50 32.26
C ILE A 231 30.42 33.71 31.36
N TYR A 232 29.27 34.32 31.56
CA TYR A 232 28.92 35.55 30.86
C TYR A 232 29.59 36.74 31.54
N LEU A 233 30.37 37.49 30.77
CA LEU A 233 30.99 38.74 31.18
C LEU A 233 30.12 39.89 30.69
N THR A 234 29.61 40.69 31.61
CA THR A 234 28.89 41.93 31.28
C THR A 234 29.66 43.12 31.84
N GLU A 235 30.04 44.05 30.97
CA GLU A 235 30.69 45.29 31.37
C GLU A 235 29.66 46.25 31.97
N SER A 236 29.96 46.77 33.17
CA SER A 236 29.11 47.72 33.88
C SER A 236 29.97 48.79 34.55
N GLU A 237 30.12 49.93 33.86
CA GLU A 237 30.93 51.08 34.30
C GLU A 237 32.36 50.64 34.66
N ASP A 238 32.79 50.80 35.92
CA ASP A 238 34.15 50.46 36.37
C ASP A 238 34.32 48.97 36.75
N PHE A 239 33.29 48.13 36.54
CA PHE A 239 33.30 46.72 36.95
C PHE A 239 32.90 45.78 35.81
N VAL A 240 33.39 44.54 35.90
CA VAL A 240 32.94 43.44 35.04
C VAL A 240 32.15 42.46 35.89
N LEU A 241 30.88 42.25 35.54
CA LEU A 241 30.00 41.29 36.21
C LEU A 241 30.18 39.90 35.55
N LEU A 242 30.52 38.91 36.37
CA LEU A 242 30.66 37.51 35.97
C LEU A 242 29.39 36.77 36.37
N THR A 243 28.65 36.22 35.40
CA THR A 243 27.48 35.36 35.65
C THR A 243 27.76 33.94 35.16
N PRO A 244 28.13 33.01 36.07
CA PRO A 244 28.34 31.60 35.71
C PRO A 244 26.99 30.88 35.52
N VAL A 245 26.93 29.93 34.58
CA VAL A 245 25.78 29.05 34.31
C VAL A 245 26.23 27.60 34.21
#